data_AF-G1KTB1-F1
#
_entry.id   AF-G1KTB1-F1
#
_cell.length_a   1.000
_cell.length_b   1.000
_cell.length_c   1.000
_cell.angle_alpha   90.00
_cell.angle_beta   90.00
_cell.angle_gamma   90.00
#
_symmetry.space_group_name_H-M   'P 1'
#
loop_
_entity.id
_entity.type
_entity.pdbx_description
1 polymer ?
#
loop_
_entity_poly.entity_id
_entity_poly.type
_entity_poly.pdbx_seq_one_letter_code
_entity_poly.pdbx_strand_id
1 'polypeptide(L)'
;MPVTEAQQGIKPPVHEQIADLQKKIQLLESDRKASSENSQWEINKNNDLILKLRQENKKMHQTLADAFAGEEEVINAAFQEHQVEQGAVKNKTGEGAILIVDHRLCETVNQLNQLKYQVEMRKQHLEELQLQYSTKEQEINEMHALEEGDLEEAKILRMLENRLEKARFKNDEAVRITSMYQKLKAHMQEKSLHFQNKLDALQAEISHLQHEFKELESVEIEAQDARNTTREQLQIQEENIYGERKARDKKLKDLKKLIEEKRAQNERTEKRSQKDHVPFGAEELRREPMQGKASILKNKQALFTASEAFEKIRATTGVADADDVIACFVALEETFKQLENMKDDNEKSQVLLREEKNALQREFEHEEYSGEARKVGAENLMKELCEYQKRDEKRQNATQEELDKVNRFLLDAKAGVEHLASKVQHIKLEDSHFASTELDEKAPDYVLDLLAQTEEKFLYLLQFLKDRDKQELLKRIEEVEFHTRLERKLPAYNTRVKLPMSQKADIYDEEDSGEDDADVVTRTALKRQSQQIIESKTKRRTRYRKKDGKM
;
A
#
# COMPACT_ATOMS: atom_id res chain seq x y z
N MET A 1 37.25 105.03 -103.33
CA MET A 1 38.28 104.76 -104.34
C MET A 1 37.57 104.02 -105.48
N PRO A 2 37.64 104.46 -106.75
CA PRO A 2 38.73 105.19 -107.39
C PRO A 2 38.46 106.70 -107.58
N VAL A 3 39.52 107.41 -107.93
CA VAL A 3 39.62 108.85 -108.20
C VAL A 3 39.83 109.03 -109.71
N THR A 4 39.08 109.91 -110.35
CA THR A 4 39.40 110.53 -111.66
C THR A 4 38.42 111.69 -111.87
N GLU A 5 38.85 112.93 -111.62
CA GLU A 5 39.47 113.88 -112.56
C GLU A 5 38.44 114.82 -113.20
N ALA A 6 38.59 116.09 -112.85
CA ALA A 6 37.85 117.21 -113.38
C ALA A 6 38.36 117.60 -114.78
N GLN A 7 37.44 117.80 -115.72
CA GLN A 7 37.69 118.57 -116.94
C GLN A 7 36.72 119.74 -116.99
N GLN A 8 37.28 120.95 -116.82
CA GLN A 8 36.58 122.21 -117.03
C GLN A 8 36.79 122.68 -118.47
N GLY A 9 35.74 123.22 -119.08
CA GLY A 9 35.88 124.24 -120.12
C GLY A 9 34.97 124.08 -121.33
N ILE A 10 33.82 124.75 -121.28
CA ILE A 10 33.30 125.74 -122.25
C ILE A 10 31.88 126.08 -121.76
N LYS A 11 31.64 127.32 -121.32
CA LYS A 11 30.34 127.77 -120.78
C LYS A 11 29.45 128.31 -121.91
N PRO A 12 28.29 127.69 -122.20
CA PRO A 12 27.25 128.22 -123.11
C PRO A 12 26.43 129.36 -122.44
N PRO A 13 25.71 130.21 -123.21
CA PRO A 13 25.14 131.49 -122.77
C PRO A 13 24.08 131.41 -121.65
N VAL A 14 24.00 132.47 -120.84
CA VAL A 14 23.28 132.56 -119.55
C VAL A 14 21.78 132.24 -119.62
N HIS A 15 21.11 132.44 -120.76
CA HIS A 15 19.66 132.23 -120.87
C HIS A 15 19.27 130.75 -120.94
N GLU A 16 20.08 129.91 -121.59
CA GLU A 16 19.88 128.45 -121.59
C GLU A 16 20.15 127.84 -120.22
N GLN A 17 21.14 128.36 -119.48
CA GLN A 17 21.41 127.94 -118.10
C GLN A 17 20.23 128.22 -117.16
N ILE A 18 19.49 129.33 -117.36
CA ILE A 18 18.30 129.64 -116.56
C ILE A 18 17.14 128.70 -116.90
N ALA A 19 16.90 128.40 -118.18
CA ALA A 19 15.85 127.47 -118.59
C ALA A 19 16.13 126.02 -118.13
N ASP A 20 17.39 125.60 -118.19
CA ASP A 20 17.84 124.30 -117.68
C ASP A 20 17.75 124.23 -116.15
N LEU A 21 18.10 125.30 -115.44
CA LEU A 21 17.90 125.38 -113.98
C LEU A 21 16.42 125.36 -113.61
N GLN A 22 15.54 126.04 -114.36
CA GLN A 22 14.10 126.01 -114.12
C GLN A 22 13.50 124.62 -114.37
N LYS A 23 13.86 123.93 -115.47
CA LYS A 23 13.47 122.53 -115.69
C LYS A 23 14.00 121.62 -114.59
N LYS A 24 15.23 121.83 -114.14
CA LYS A 24 15.83 121.05 -113.06
C LYS A 24 15.13 121.28 -111.72
N ILE A 25 14.73 122.52 -111.41
CA ILE A 25 13.90 122.83 -110.24
C ILE A 25 12.55 122.15 -110.35
N GLN A 26 11.88 122.22 -111.51
CA GLN A 26 10.56 121.62 -111.71
C GLN A 26 10.59 120.09 -111.59
N LEU A 27 11.67 119.46 -112.05
CA LEU A 27 11.90 118.01 -111.95
C LEU A 27 12.24 117.59 -110.51
N LEU A 28 13.02 118.40 -109.78
CA LEU A 28 13.25 118.21 -108.35
C LEU A 28 11.98 118.42 -107.53
N GLU A 29 11.12 119.36 -107.91
CA GLU A 29 9.82 119.58 -107.28
C GLU A 29 8.86 118.43 -107.58
N SER A 30 8.84 117.88 -108.80
CA SER A 30 8.06 116.68 -109.12
C SER A 30 8.57 115.44 -108.41
N ASP A 31 9.89 115.24 -108.31
CA ASP A 31 10.49 114.11 -107.59
C ASP A 31 10.28 114.22 -106.08
N ARG A 32 10.36 115.43 -105.52
CA ARG A 32 10.04 115.69 -104.12
C ARG A 32 8.57 115.43 -103.84
N LYS A 33 7.68 115.81 -104.76
CA LYS A 33 6.24 115.52 -104.67
C LYS A 33 5.98 114.01 -104.77
N ALA A 34 6.53 113.32 -105.76
CA ALA A 34 6.39 111.86 -105.90
C ALA A 34 6.98 111.09 -104.70
N SER A 35 8.12 111.53 -104.17
CA SER A 35 8.72 110.93 -102.96
C SER A 35 7.86 111.16 -101.72
N SER A 36 7.26 112.35 -101.58
CA SER A 36 6.34 112.64 -100.48
C SER A 36 5.03 111.87 -100.61
N GLU A 37 4.49 111.72 -101.82
CA GLU A 37 3.29 110.94 -102.12
C GLU A 37 3.54 109.44 -101.89
N ASN A 38 4.69 108.91 -102.30
CA ASN A 38 5.06 107.52 -102.03
C ASN A 38 5.27 107.26 -100.54
N SER A 39 5.92 108.18 -99.80
CA SER A 39 6.06 108.07 -98.35
C SER A 39 4.71 108.15 -97.64
N GLN A 40 3.81 109.04 -98.05
CA GLN A 40 2.43 109.09 -97.53
C GLN A 40 1.65 107.82 -97.86
N TRP A 41 1.80 107.28 -99.06
CA TRP A 41 1.18 106.02 -99.47
C TRP A 41 1.71 104.83 -98.65
N GLU A 42 3.02 104.74 -98.42
CA GLU A 42 3.64 103.73 -97.55
C GLU A 42 3.22 103.89 -96.09
N ILE A 43 3.14 105.12 -95.57
CA ILE A 43 2.61 105.40 -94.22
C ILE A 43 1.15 104.94 -94.12
N ASN A 44 0.32 105.26 -95.10
CA ASN A 44 -1.08 104.83 -95.12
C ASN A 44 -1.20 103.30 -95.21
N LYS A 45 -0.40 102.65 -96.06
CA LYS A 45 -0.34 101.19 -96.17
C LYS A 45 0.13 100.53 -94.86
N ASN A 46 1.13 101.12 -94.20
CA ASN A 46 1.60 100.65 -92.89
C ASN A 46 0.54 100.86 -91.80
N ASN A 47 -0.18 101.98 -91.81
CA ASN A 47 -1.30 102.23 -90.91
C ASN A 47 -2.41 101.19 -91.11
N ASP A 48 -2.77 100.88 -92.36
CA ASP A 48 -3.75 99.83 -92.68
C ASP A 48 -3.29 98.44 -92.21
N LEU A 49 -1.99 98.13 -92.35
CA LEU A 49 -1.43 96.86 -91.86
C LEU A 49 -1.47 96.79 -90.32
N ILE A 50 -1.12 97.87 -89.63
CA ILE A 50 -1.20 97.95 -88.17
C ILE A 50 -2.65 97.76 -87.70
N LEU A 51 -3.62 98.36 -88.39
CA LEU A 51 -5.04 98.17 -88.07
C LEU A 51 -5.47 96.71 -88.26
N LYS A 52 -5.05 96.05 -89.34
CA LYS A 52 -5.31 94.61 -89.55
C LYS A 52 -4.70 93.75 -88.44
N LEU A 53 -3.42 93.96 -88.12
CA LEU A 53 -2.74 93.21 -87.05
C LEU A 53 -3.37 93.45 -85.67
N ARG A 54 -3.87 94.66 -85.39
CA ARG A 54 -4.63 94.95 -84.16
C ARG A 54 -5.98 94.25 -84.14
N GLN A 55 -6.68 94.19 -85.27
CA GLN A 55 -7.93 93.44 -85.38
C GLN A 55 -7.69 91.94 -85.23
N GLU A 56 -6.62 91.41 -85.82
CA GLU A 56 -6.20 90.00 -85.67
C GLU A 56 -5.82 89.69 -84.23
N ASN A 57 -5.00 90.52 -83.56
CA ASN A 57 -4.70 90.34 -82.13
C ASN A 57 -5.97 90.40 -81.28
N LYS A 58 -6.89 91.32 -81.56
CA LYS A 58 -8.18 91.38 -80.86
C LYS A 58 -8.98 90.10 -81.07
N LYS A 59 -9.02 89.55 -82.29
CA LYS A 59 -9.66 88.27 -82.59
C LYS A 59 -8.98 87.12 -81.86
N MET A 60 -7.65 87.05 -81.85
CA MET A 60 -6.90 86.00 -81.15
C MET A 60 -7.12 86.03 -79.64
N HIS A 61 -7.16 87.23 -79.04
CA HIS A 61 -7.52 87.39 -77.63
C HIS A 61 -8.98 86.99 -77.35
N GLN A 62 -9.90 87.31 -78.26
CA GLN A 62 -11.30 86.86 -78.15
C GLN A 62 -11.39 85.33 -78.24
N THR A 63 -10.75 84.69 -79.22
CA THR A 63 -10.77 83.22 -79.35
C THR A 63 -10.13 82.51 -78.16
N LEU A 64 -9.11 83.11 -77.56
CA LEU A 64 -8.46 82.56 -76.37
C LEU A 64 -9.35 82.73 -75.13
N ALA A 65 -10.04 83.87 -74.98
CA ALA A 65 -11.02 84.08 -73.92
C ALA A 65 -12.22 83.12 -74.05
N ASP A 66 -12.73 82.93 -75.27
CA ASP A 66 -13.84 82.01 -75.55
C ASP A 66 -13.44 80.55 -75.26
N ALA A 67 -12.20 80.15 -75.54
CA ALA A 67 -11.68 78.82 -75.20
C ALA A 67 -11.59 78.59 -73.69
N PHE A 68 -11.07 79.56 -72.92
CA PHE A 68 -11.03 79.47 -71.46
C PHE A 68 -12.42 79.47 -70.83
N ALA A 69 -13.35 80.29 -71.35
CA ALA A 69 -14.73 80.29 -70.90
C ALA A 69 -15.42 78.93 -71.16
N GLY A 70 -15.17 78.33 -72.33
CA GLY A 70 -15.67 76.99 -72.65
C GLY A 70 -15.11 75.90 -71.72
N GLU A 71 -13.81 75.93 -71.39
CA GLU A 71 -13.22 75.02 -70.41
C GLU A 71 -13.83 75.18 -69.02
N GLU A 72 -14.04 76.43 -68.55
CA GLU A 72 -14.67 76.70 -67.26
C GLU A 72 -16.13 76.24 -67.21
N GLU A 73 -16.90 76.39 -68.30
CA GLU A 73 -18.28 75.90 -68.39
C GLU A 73 -18.35 74.38 -68.31
N VAL A 74 -17.47 73.67 -69.02
CA VAL A 74 -17.41 72.20 -69.00
C VAL A 74 -17.01 71.68 -67.62
N ILE A 75 -16.01 72.30 -66.98
CA ILE A 75 -15.62 71.97 -65.61
C ILE A 75 -16.78 72.21 -64.65
N ASN A 76 -17.46 73.36 -64.74
CA ASN A 76 -18.59 73.66 -63.88
C ASN A 76 -19.76 72.70 -64.10
N ALA A 77 -20.00 72.24 -65.34
CA ALA A 77 -21.02 71.24 -65.65
C ALA A 77 -20.68 69.85 -65.08
N ALA A 78 -19.42 69.42 -65.16
CA ALA A 78 -18.98 68.12 -64.65
C ALA A 78 -19.04 68.03 -63.11
N PHE A 79 -18.78 69.12 -62.40
CA PHE A 79 -18.74 69.15 -60.93
C PHE A 79 -20.00 69.72 -60.26
N GLN A 80 -21.13 69.85 -60.97
CA GLN A 80 -22.38 70.39 -60.39
C GLN A 80 -22.86 69.61 -59.16
N GLU A 81 -22.72 68.28 -59.20
CA GLU A 81 -23.12 67.39 -58.10
C GLU A 81 -22.02 67.24 -57.02
N HIS A 82 -20.79 67.66 -57.31
CA HIS A 82 -19.60 67.43 -56.48
C HIS A 82 -18.98 68.76 -56.00
N GLN A 83 -19.70 69.48 -55.14
CA GLN A 83 -19.35 70.85 -54.70
C GLN A 83 -17.98 70.98 -54.01
N VAL A 84 -17.51 69.94 -53.30
CA VAL A 84 -16.20 69.92 -52.63
C VAL A 84 -15.05 69.77 -53.62
N GLU A 85 -15.29 69.11 -54.75
CA GLU A 85 -14.33 68.92 -55.82
C GLU A 85 -14.30 70.12 -56.75
N GLN A 86 -15.46 70.74 -56.97
CA GLN A 86 -15.62 71.99 -57.71
C GLN A 86 -14.70 73.11 -57.16
N GLY A 87 -14.61 73.26 -55.83
CA GLY A 87 -13.77 74.27 -55.21
C GLY A 87 -12.26 74.11 -55.47
N ALA A 88 -11.79 72.87 -55.65
CA ALA A 88 -10.37 72.57 -55.85
C ALA A 88 -9.93 72.66 -57.33
N VAL A 89 -10.90 72.56 -58.23
CA VAL A 89 -10.73 72.56 -59.67
C VAL A 89 -11.00 73.95 -60.28
N LYS A 90 -11.64 74.86 -59.53
CA LYS A 90 -11.93 76.24 -59.95
C LYS A 90 -10.65 76.99 -60.39
N ASN A 91 -10.71 77.63 -61.56
CA ASN A 91 -9.63 78.41 -62.21
C ASN A 91 -8.43 77.57 -62.72
N LYS A 92 -8.60 76.28 -62.96
CA LYS A 92 -7.56 75.41 -63.55
C LYS A 92 -7.97 75.01 -64.97
N THR A 93 -6.97 74.75 -65.81
CA THR A 93 -7.19 74.17 -67.14
C THR A 93 -7.78 72.77 -67.03
N GLY A 94 -8.45 72.29 -68.08
CA GLY A 94 -9.05 70.95 -68.11
C GLY A 94 -8.09 69.82 -67.74
N GLU A 95 -6.83 69.89 -68.17
CA GLU A 95 -5.78 68.91 -67.80
C GLU A 95 -5.42 68.97 -66.30
N GLY A 96 -5.33 70.17 -65.73
CA GLY A 96 -5.06 70.36 -64.31
C GLY A 96 -6.22 69.88 -63.43
N ALA A 97 -7.46 70.00 -63.92
CA ALA A 97 -8.65 69.45 -63.27
C ALA A 97 -8.59 67.93 -63.13
N ILE A 98 -8.27 67.24 -64.24
CA ILE A 98 -8.17 65.78 -64.31
C ILE A 98 -7.12 65.27 -63.32
N LEU A 99 -5.92 65.86 -63.31
CA LEU A 99 -4.84 65.43 -62.41
C LEU A 99 -5.21 65.52 -60.93
N ILE A 100 -5.99 66.53 -60.52
CA ILE A 100 -6.41 66.69 -59.12
C ILE A 100 -7.45 65.65 -58.74
N VAL A 101 -8.39 65.39 -59.65
CA VAL A 101 -9.44 64.39 -59.44
C VAL A 101 -8.82 62.99 -59.41
N ASP A 102 -7.86 62.70 -60.30
CA ASP A 102 -7.10 61.45 -60.31
C ASP A 102 -6.34 61.25 -59.00
N HIS A 103 -5.66 62.29 -58.49
CA HIS A 103 -4.97 62.20 -57.20
C HIS A 103 -5.93 61.90 -56.06
N ARG A 104 -7.09 62.56 -56.02
CA ARG A 104 -8.14 62.31 -55.01
C ARG A 104 -8.76 60.92 -55.17
N LEU A 105 -8.93 60.45 -56.39
CA LEU A 105 -9.38 59.09 -56.67
C LEU A 105 -8.37 58.08 -56.13
N CYS A 106 -7.07 58.30 -56.36
CA CYS A 106 -6.03 57.46 -55.78
C CYS A 106 -6.05 57.49 -54.24
N GLU A 107 -6.22 58.65 -53.61
CA GLU A 107 -6.35 58.78 -52.15
C GLU A 107 -7.56 58.00 -51.61
N THR A 108 -8.73 58.18 -52.22
CA THR A 108 -9.96 57.50 -51.80
C THR A 108 -9.89 55.99 -52.04
N VAL A 109 -9.29 55.54 -53.15
CA VAL A 109 -9.02 54.12 -53.41
C VAL A 109 -8.05 53.54 -52.38
N ASN A 110 -7.00 54.27 -52.00
CA ASN A 110 -6.07 53.85 -50.96
C ASN A 110 -6.76 53.73 -49.59
N GLN A 111 -7.59 54.71 -49.21
CA GLN A 111 -8.39 54.66 -47.99
C GLN A 111 -9.35 53.47 -48.00
N LEU A 112 -10.01 53.21 -49.13
CA LEU A 112 -10.91 52.07 -49.30
C LEU A 112 -10.16 50.73 -49.18
N ASN A 113 -8.98 50.61 -49.79
CA ASN A 113 -8.14 49.43 -49.68
C ASN A 113 -7.67 49.19 -48.24
N GLN A 114 -7.31 50.26 -47.52
CA GLN A 114 -6.95 50.18 -46.11
C GLN A 114 -8.13 49.70 -45.26
N LEU A 115 -9.33 50.24 -45.48
CA LEU A 115 -10.55 49.80 -44.79
C LEU A 115 -10.89 48.34 -45.09
N LYS A 116 -10.80 47.90 -46.36
CA LYS A 116 -11.00 46.50 -46.75
C LYS A 116 -10.04 45.57 -46.02
N TYR A 117 -8.76 45.93 -45.99
CA TYR A 117 -7.76 45.16 -45.25
C TYR A 117 -8.11 45.06 -43.76
N GLN A 118 -8.50 46.17 -43.12
CA GLN A 118 -8.91 46.14 -41.72
C GLN A 118 -10.15 45.27 -41.47
N VAL A 119 -11.13 45.29 -42.38
CA VAL A 119 -12.33 44.43 -42.29
C VAL A 119 -11.93 42.96 -42.40
N GLU A 120 -11.05 42.61 -43.35
CA GLU A 120 -10.59 41.23 -43.51
C GLU A 120 -9.81 40.74 -42.29
N MET A 121 -8.92 41.56 -41.74
CA MET A 121 -8.18 41.24 -40.51
C MET A 121 -9.12 41.02 -39.31
N ARG A 122 -10.14 41.88 -39.15
CA ARG A 122 -11.13 41.71 -38.08
C ARG A 122 -11.98 40.46 -38.29
N LYS A 123 -12.29 40.12 -39.53
CA LYS A 123 -13.04 38.90 -39.88
C LYS A 123 -12.24 37.64 -39.55
N GLN A 124 -10.96 37.59 -39.95
CA GLN A 124 -10.06 36.49 -39.60
C GLN A 124 -9.94 36.33 -38.08
N HIS A 125 -9.77 37.44 -37.35
CA HIS A 125 -9.72 37.39 -35.90
C HIS A 125 -11.02 36.88 -35.26
N LEU A 126 -12.17 37.25 -35.84
CA LEU A 126 -13.48 36.76 -35.38
C LEU A 126 -13.64 35.25 -35.64
N GLU A 127 -13.20 34.76 -36.81
CA GLU A 127 -13.20 33.34 -37.14
C GLU A 127 -12.27 32.54 -36.20
N GLU A 128 -11.08 33.06 -35.91
CA GLU A 128 -10.17 32.48 -34.91
C GLU A 128 -10.81 32.41 -33.53
N LEU A 129 -11.47 33.49 -33.08
CA LEU A 129 -12.12 33.53 -31.78
C LEU A 129 -13.32 32.56 -31.70
N GLN A 130 -14.09 32.44 -32.78
CA GLN A 130 -15.18 31.47 -32.89
C GLN A 130 -14.66 30.03 -32.83
N LEU A 131 -13.55 29.74 -33.52
CA LEU A 131 -12.91 28.44 -33.46
C LEU A 131 -12.45 28.12 -32.03
N GLN A 132 -11.78 29.07 -31.37
CA GLN A 132 -11.35 28.91 -29.97
C GLN A 132 -12.54 28.65 -29.05
N TYR A 133 -13.63 29.40 -29.20
CA TYR A 133 -14.85 29.18 -28.41
C TYR A 133 -15.41 27.76 -28.63
N SER A 134 -15.52 27.32 -29.89
CA SER A 134 -16.01 25.98 -30.22
C SER A 134 -15.11 24.88 -29.65
N THR A 135 -13.79 25.04 -29.70
CA THR A 135 -12.84 24.11 -29.09
C THR A 135 -13.03 24.07 -27.57
N LYS A 136 -13.18 25.23 -26.92
CA LYS A 136 -13.39 25.28 -25.46
C LYS A 136 -14.73 24.68 -25.03
N GLU A 137 -15.78 24.85 -25.82
CA GLU A 137 -17.07 24.20 -25.59
C GLU A 137 -16.98 22.67 -25.70
N GLN A 138 -16.22 22.17 -26.68
CA GLN A 138 -15.93 20.74 -26.80
C GLN A 138 -15.13 20.20 -25.62
N GLU A 139 -14.05 20.89 -25.21
CA GLU A 139 -13.25 20.52 -24.04
C GLU A 139 -14.11 20.45 -22.76
N ILE A 140 -15.00 21.42 -22.53
CA ILE A 140 -15.90 21.43 -21.36
C ILE A 140 -16.86 20.24 -21.40
N ASN A 141 -17.44 19.93 -22.56
CA ASN A 141 -18.34 18.79 -22.71
C ASN A 141 -17.62 17.44 -22.49
N GLU A 142 -16.38 17.31 -22.98
CA GLU A 142 -15.55 16.13 -22.75
C GLU A 142 -15.21 15.96 -21.27
N MET A 143 -14.85 17.06 -20.59
CA MET A 143 -14.59 17.06 -19.14
C MET A 143 -15.81 16.63 -18.33
N HIS A 144 -17.01 17.12 -18.67
CA HIS A 144 -18.24 16.69 -18.00
C HIS A 144 -18.57 15.21 -18.26
N ALA A 145 -18.33 14.70 -19.47
CA ALA A 145 -18.52 13.28 -19.77
C ALA A 145 -17.54 12.38 -18.99
N LEU A 146 -16.30 12.84 -18.79
CA LEU A 146 -15.32 12.17 -17.93
C LEU A 146 -15.77 12.16 -16.47
N GLU A 147 -16.27 13.28 -15.94
CA GLU A 147 -16.81 13.35 -14.56
C GLU A 147 -18.01 12.42 -14.34
N GLU A 148 -18.91 12.30 -15.33
CA GLU A 148 -20.02 11.34 -15.28
C GLU A 148 -19.53 9.88 -15.32
N GLY A 149 -18.51 9.59 -16.14
CA GLY A 149 -17.84 8.29 -16.18
C GLY A 149 -17.19 7.92 -14.84
N ASP A 150 -16.44 8.85 -14.23
CA ASP A 150 -15.80 8.68 -12.93
C ASP A 150 -16.83 8.40 -11.82
N LEU A 151 -18.02 9.02 -11.89
CA LEU A 151 -19.12 8.75 -10.96
C LEU A 151 -19.73 7.35 -11.14
N GLU A 152 -19.84 6.84 -12.38
CA GLU A 152 -20.28 5.47 -12.64
C GLU A 152 -19.23 4.44 -12.20
N GLU A 153 -17.96 4.69 -12.50
CA GLU A 153 -16.84 3.85 -12.04
C GLU A 153 -16.77 3.81 -10.50
N ALA A 154 -16.94 4.95 -9.82
CA ALA A 154 -17.00 5.00 -8.36
C ALA A 154 -18.18 4.21 -7.78
N LYS A 155 -19.36 4.24 -8.43
CA LYS A 155 -20.51 3.41 -8.03
C LYS A 155 -20.22 1.93 -8.21
N ILE A 156 -19.60 1.54 -9.33
CA ILE A 156 -19.20 0.15 -9.60
C ILE A 156 -18.18 -0.31 -8.56
N LEU A 157 -17.17 0.50 -8.26
CA LEU A 157 -16.15 0.21 -7.26
C LEU A 157 -16.78 -0.03 -5.88
N ARG A 158 -17.68 0.86 -5.43
CA ARG A 158 -18.41 0.69 -4.18
C ARG A 158 -19.30 -0.57 -4.18
N MET A 159 -19.93 -0.92 -5.30
CA MET A 159 -20.69 -2.18 -5.41
C MET A 159 -19.79 -3.41 -5.31
N LEU A 160 -18.62 -3.39 -5.94
CA LEU A 160 -17.64 -4.47 -5.90
C LEU A 160 -17.06 -4.64 -4.50
N GLU A 161 -16.72 -3.54 -3.81
CA GLU A 161 -16.29 -3.55 -2.42
C GLU A 161 -17.34 -4.16 -1.49
N ASN A 162 -18.60 -3.73 -1.60
CA ASN A 162 -19.70 -4.31 -0.82
C ASN A 162 -19.90 -5.81 -1.11
N ARG A 163 -19.72 -6.24 -2.37
CA ARG A 163 -19.82 -7.65 -2.74
C ARG A 163 -18.67 -8.47 -2.16
N LEU A 164 -17.47 -7.90 -2.15
CA LEU A 164 -16.27 -8.51 -1.60
C LEU A 164 -16.37 -8.63 -0.07
N GLU A 165 -16.85 -7.60 0.62
CA GLU A 165 -17.08 -7.65 2.06
C GLU A 165 -18.13 -8.69 2.44
N LYS A 166 -19.22 -8.79 1.67
CA LYS A 166 -20.22 -9.87 1.84
C LYS A 166 -19.61 -11.26 1.63
N ALA A 167 -18.68 -11.42 0.68
CA ALA A 167 -18.00 -12.69 0.46
C ALA A 167 -17.04 -13.02 1.61
N ARG A 168 -16.31 -12.03 2.13
CA ARG A 168 -15.45 -12.18 3.33
C ARG A 168 -16.25 -12.59 4.55
N PHE A 169 -17.36 -11.90 4.84
CA PHE A 169 -18.24 -12.24 5.95
C PHE A 169 -18.76 -13.69 5.86
N LYS A 170 -19.18 -14.13 4.66
CA LYS A 170 -19.60 -15.52 4.42
C LYS A 170 -18.45 -16.51 4.64
N ASN A 171 -17.23 -16.17 4.24
CA ASN A 171 -16.06 -17.02 4.45
C ASN A 171 -15.73 -17.14 5.95
N ASP A 172 -15.74 -16.03 6.68
CA ASP A 172 -15.49 -16.03 8.13
C ASP A 172 -16.56 -16.84 8.88
N GLU A 173 -17.82 -16.74 8.47
CA GLU A 173 -18.90 -17.57 9.01
C GLU A 173 -18.68 -19.05 8.69
N ALA A 174 -18.31 -19.38 7.45
CA ALA A 174 -18.00 -20.75 7.05
C ALA A 174 -16.84 -21.33 7.87
N VAL A 175 -15.76 -20.56 8.06
CA VAL A 175 -14.61 -20.95 8.90
C VAL A 175 -15.06 -21.17 10.35
N ARG A 176 -15.90 -20.30 10.91
CA ARG A 176 -16.43 -20.46 12.27
C ARG A 176 -17.27 -21.72 12.40
N ILE A 177 -18.16 -21.97 11.45
CA ILE A 177 -19.00 -23.17 11.38
C ILE A 177 -18.12 -24.43 11.27
N THR A 178 -17.14 -24.43 10.36
CA THR A 178 -16.20 -25.56 10.20
C THR A 178 -15.40 -25.81 11.48
N SER A 179 -14.90 -24.77 12.14
CA SER A 179 -14.20 -24.90 13.42
C SER A 179 -15.10 -25.51 14.50
N MET A 180 -16.37 -25.10 14.56
CA MET A 180 -17.34 -25.68 15.48
C MET A 180 -17.58 -27.17 15.19
N TYR A 181 -17.76 -27.56 13.92
CA TYR A 181 -17.90 -28.96 13.53
C TYR A 181 -16.64 -29.79 13.81
N GLN A 182 -15.45 -29.22 13.63
CA GLN A 182 -14.20 -29.89 13.99
C GLN A 182 -14.09 -30.14 15.50
N LYS A 183 -14.45 -29.15 16.33
CA LYS A 183 -14.50 -29.32 17.79
C LYS A 183 -15.52 -30.38 18.20
N LEU A 184 -16.70 -30.37 17.58
CA LEU A 184 -17.74 -31.38 17.82
C LEU A 184 -17.23 -32.77 17.44
N LYS A 185 -16.58 -32.91 16.29
CA LYS A 185 -15.97 -34.18 15.85
C LYS A 185 -14.91 -34.66 16.85
N ALA A 186 -14.01 -33.79 17.29
CA ALA A 186 -12.97 -34.14 18.26
C ALA A 186 -13.58 -34.66 19.58
N HIS A 187 -14.58 -33.95 20.11
CA HIS A 187 -15.29 -34.36 21.32
C HIS A 187 -16.05 -35.69 21.14
N MET A 188 -16.65 -35.93 19.97
CA MET A 188 -17.28 -37.23 19.68
C MET A 188 -16.26 -38.37 19.58
N GLN A 189 -15.08 -38.11 19.02
CA GLN A 189 -13.98 -39.08 18.96
C GLN A 189 -13.45 -39.41 20.36
N GLU A 190 -13.27 -38.40 21.21
CA GLU A 190 -12.87 -38.58 22.60
C GLU A 190 -13.90 -39.42 23.38
N LYS A 191 -15.19 -39.11 23.22
CA LYS A 191 -16.27 -39.92 23.82
C LYS A 191 -16.29 -41.35 23.30
N SER A 192 -16.08 -41.55 22.01
CA SER A 192 -15.99 -42.89 21.42
C SER A 192 -14.87 -43.71 22.05
N LEU A 193 -13.70 -43.11 22.26
CA LEU A 193 -12.57 -43.76 22.92
C LEU A 193 -12.89 -44.08 24.39
N HIS A 194 -13.51 -43.14 25.11
CA HIS A 194 -13.91 -43.35 26.50
C HIS A 194 -14.91 -44.50 26.65
N PHE A 195 -15.90 -44.59 25.75
CA PHE A 195 -16.85 -45.71 25.77
C PHE A 195 -16.18 -47.04 25.44
N GLN A 196 -15.24 -47.07 24.49
CA GLN A 196 -14.49 -48.29 24.19
C GLN A 196 -13.72 -48.78 25.42
N ASN A 197 -12.97 -47.90 26.09
CA ASN A 197 -12.23 -48.25 27.30
C ASN A 197 -13.15 -48.79 28.41
N LYS A 198 -14.35 -48.21 28.56
CA LYS A 198 -15.33 -48.68 29.54
C LYS A 198 -15.90 -50.05 29.18
N LEU A 199 -16.14 -50.32 27.89
CA LEU A 199 -16.56 -51.63 27.41
C LEU A 199 -15.47 -52.68 27.63
N ASP A 200 -14.22 -52.35 27.33
CA ASP A 200 -13.08 -53.26 27.54
C ASP A 200 -12.91 -53.60 29.04
N ALA A 201 -13.07 -52.60 29.92
CA ALA A 201 -13.04 -52.81 31.37
C ALA A 201 -14.19 -53.73 31.85
N LEU A 202 -15.42 -53.50 31.39
CA LEU A 202 -16.57 -54.36 31.70
C LEU A 202 -16.37 -55.77 31.15
N GLN A 203 -15.79 -55.92 29.96
CA GLN A 203 -15.51 -57.22 29.37
C GLN A 203 -14.43 -57.98 30.13
N ALA A 204 -13.41 -57.27 30.64
CA ALA A 204 -12.40 -57.84 31.52
C ALA A 204 -13.02 -58.31 32.85
N GLU A 205 -13.90 -57.52 33.45
CA GLU A 205 -14.63 -57.88 34.68
C GLU A 205 -15.54 -59.10 34.46
N ILE A 206 -16.28 -59.16 33.36
CA ILE A 206 -17.07 -60.34 33.00
C ILE A 206 -16.19 -61.58 32.83
N SER A 207 -15.03 -61.43 32.18
CA SER A 207 -14.10 -62.54 31.98
C SER A 207 -13.51 -63.04 33.30
N HIS A 208 -13.21 -62.12 34.22
CA HIS A 208 -12.77 -62.44 35.59
C HIS A 208 -13.86 -63.21 36.34
N LEU A 209 -15.08 -62.68 36.39
CA LEU A 209 -16.22 -63.32 37.05
C LEU A 209 -16.53 -64.71 36.46
N GLN A 210 -16.40 -64.87 35.13
CA GLN A 210 -16.53 -66.18 34.48
C GLN A 210 -15.43 -67.15 34.90
N HIS A 211 -14.21 -66.66 35.13
CA HIS A 211 -13.11 -67.49 35.61
C HIS A 211 -13.33 -67.91 37.07
N GLU A 212 -13.68 -66.97 37.95
CA GLU A 212 -14.01 -67.23 39.35
C GLU A 212 -15.18 -68.22 39.46
N PHE A 213 -16.21 -68.07 38.62
CA PHE A 213 -17.33 -68.99 38.60
C PHE A 213 -16.89 -70.42 38.25
N LYS A 214 -16.00 -70.60 37.26
CA LYS A 214 -15.46 -71.93 36.94
C LYS A 214 -14.62 -72.53 38.07
N GLU A 215 -13.86 -71.70 38.79
CA GLU A 215 -13.12 -72.15 39.97
C GLU A 215 -14.09 -72.60 41.07
N LEU A 216 -15.15 -71.84 41.33
CA LEU A 216 -16.22 -72.20 42.25
C LEU A 216 -16.94 -73.51 41.85
N GLU A 217 -17.24 -73.71 40.57
CA GLU A 217 -17.79 -74.98 40.06
C GLU A 217 -16.83 -76.15 40.32
N SER A 218 -15.52 -75.96 40.14
CA SER A 218 -14.53 -77.00 40.44
C SER A 218 -14.49 -77.35 41.94
N VAL A 219 -14.58 -76.35 42.81
CA VAL A 219 -14.66 -76.54 44.27
C VAL A 219 -15.97 -77.23 44.66
N GLU A 220 -17.10 -76.91 43.99
CA GLU A 220 -18.38 -77.59 44.22
C GLU A 220 -18.30 -79.07 43.87
N ILE A 221 -17.69 -79.42 42.73
CA ILE A 221 -17.49 -80.81 42.31
C ILE A 221 -16.60 -81.54 43.33
N GLU A 222 -15.47 -80.95 43.73
CA GLU A 222 -14.59 -81.53 44.75
C GLU A 222 -15.30 -81.73 46.09
N ALA A 223 -16.11 -80.76 46.54
CA ALA A 223 -16.88 -80.86 47.77
C ALA A 223 -17.95 -81.95 47.69
N GLN A 224 -18.61 -82.09 46.54
CA GLN A 224 -19.62 -83.12 46.29
C GLN A 224 -18.99 -84.52 46.22
N ASP A 225 -17.82 -84.66 45.60
CA ASP A 225 -17.04 -85.90 45.56
C ASP A 225 -16.56 -86.30 46.95
N ALA A 226 -16.05 -85.34 47.76
CA ALA A 226 -15.69 -85.58 49.15
C ALA A 226 -16.91 -86.02 49.98
N ARG A 227 -18.07 -85.40 49.77
CA ARG A 227 -19.32 -85.79 50.42
C ARG A 227 -19.77 -87.19 50.02
N ASN A 228 -19.70 -87.55 48.75
CA ASN A 228 -20.07 -88.89 48.28
C ASN A 228 -19.11 -89.93 48.85
N THR A 229 -17.81 -89.65 48.85
CA THR A 229 -16.76 -90.52 49.41
C THR A 229 -16.99 -90.77 50.91
N THR A 230 -17.27 -89.71 51.68
CA THR A 230 -17.56 -89.86 53.13
C THR A 230 -18.87 -90.61 53.38
N ARG A 231 -19.89 -90.42 52.55
CA ARG A 231 -21.16 -91.17 52.63
C ARG A 231 -20.96 -92.66 52.30
N GLU A 232 -20.17 -92.98 51.28
CA GLU A 232 -19.81 -94.36 50.93
C GLU A 232 -19.01 -95.03 52.05
N GLN A 233 -18.00 -94.33 52.60
CA GLN A 233 -17.23 -94.81 53.74
C GLN A 233 -18.12 -95.06 54.96
N LEU A 234 -19.07 -94.16 55.25
CA LEU A 234 -20.04 -94.34 56.32
C LEU A 234 -20.91 -95.58 56.09
N GLN A 235 -21.43 -95.78 54.88
CA GLN A 235 -22.24 -96.96 54.54
C GLN A 235 -21.44 -98.26 54.73
N ILE A 236 -20.18 -98.30 54.25
CA ILE A 236 -19.29 -99.46 54.45
C ILE A 236 -19.07 -99.72 55.94
N GLN A 237 -18.84 -98.68 56.75
CA GLN A 237 -18.69 -98.82 58.20
C GLN A 237 -19.97 -99.32 58.88
N GLU A 238 -21.14 -98.82 58.48
CA GLU A 238 -22.44 -99.29 58.97
C GLU A 238 -22.68 -100.77 58.64
N GLU A 239 -22.40 -101.18 57.39
CA GLU A 239 -22.48 -102.58 56.94
C GLU A 239 -21.52 -103.48 57.73
N ASN A 240 -20.30 -103.01 57.98
CA ASN A 240 -19.33 -103.72 58.82
C ASN A 240 -19.82 -103.87 60.26
N ILE A 241 -20.31 -102.80 60.88
CA ILE A 241 -20.86 -102.83 62.25
C ILE A 241 -22.07 -103.78 62.30
N TYR A 242 -22.95 -103.75 61.31
CA TYR A 242 -24.10 -104.65 61.23
C TYR A 242 -23.67 -106.12 61.07
N GLY A 243 -22.68 -106.38 60.20
CA GLY A 243 -22.08 -107.70 60.01
C GLY A 243 -21.44 -108.24 61.28
N GLU A 244 -20.67 -107.41 61.99
CA GLU A 244 -20.08 -107.74 63.29
C GLU A 244 -21.14 -108.02 64.35
N ARG A 245 -22.19 -107.17 64.46
CA ARG A 245 -23.30 -107.39 65.38
C ARG A 245 -23.99 -108.72 65.11
N LYS A 246 -24.30 -109.02 63.84
CA LYS A 246 -24.91 -110.30 63.44
C LYS A 246 -24.00 -111.50 63.78
N ALA A 247 -22.69 -111.37 63.58
CA ALA A 247 -21.72 -112.40 63.94
C ALA A 247 -21.63 -112.60 65.46
N ARG A 248 -21.63 -111.51 66.25
CA ARG A 248 -21.68 -111.55 67.72
C ARG A 248 -22.98 -112.20 68.22
N ASP A 249 -24.13 -111.83 67.67
CA ASP A 249 -25.43 -112.41 68.03
C ASP A 249 -25.50 -113.90 67.70
N LYS A 250 -24.93 -114.33 66.57
CA LYS A 250 -24.80 -115.74 66.22
C LYS A 250 -23.95 -116.48 67.26
N LYS A 251 -22.75 -115.97 67.59
CA LYS A 251 -21.89 -116.53 68.64
C LYS A 251 -22.59 -116.59 70.00
N LEU A 252 -23.32 -115.54 70.39
CA LEU A 252 -24.10 -115.50 71.63
C LEU A 252 -25.22 -116.55 71.63
N LYS A 253 -25.94 -116.72 70.51
CA LYS A 253 -26.96 -117.77 70.36
C LYS A 253 -26.34 -119.17 70.45
N ASP A 254 -25.21 -119.40 69.80
CA ASP A 254 -24.51 -120.68 69.83
C ASP A 254 -24.01 -121.01 71.26
N LEU A 255 -23.45 -120.02 71.97
CA LEU A 255 -23.09 -120.16 73.38
C LEU A 255 -24.31 -120.41 74.28
N LYS A 256 -25.43 -119.71 74.06
CA LYS A 256 -26.69 -119.97 74.80
C LYS A 256 -27.18 -121.39 74.59
N LYS A 257 -27.15 -121.90 73.35
CA LYS A 257 -27.49 -123.30 73.04
C LYS A 257 -26.57 -124.27 73.77
N LEU A 258 -25.25 -124.05 73.75
CA LEU A 258 -24.31 -124.89 74.50
C LEU A 258 -24.58 -124.86 76.00
N ILE A 259 -24.92 -123.70 76.57
CA ILE A 259 -25.31 -123.58 77.98
C ILE A 259 -26.63 -124.30 78.25
N GLU A 260 -27.63 -124.18 77.39
CA GLU A 260 -28.91 -124.91 77.50
C GLU A 260 -28.73 -126.42 77.36
N GLU A 261 -27.89 -126.88 76.43
CA GLU A 261 -27.52 -128.28 76.28
C GLU A 261 -26.78 -128.80 77.52
N LYS A 262 -25.82 -128.03 78.06
CA LYS A 262 -25.15 -128.35 79.32
C LYS A 262 -26.11 -128.32 80.50
N ARG A 263 -27.07 -127.40 80.53
CA ARG A 263 -28.12 -127.33 81.56
C ARG A 263 -29.06 -128.53 81.46
N ALA A 264 -29.49 -128.90 80.27
CA ALA A 264 -30.31 -130.09 80.04
C ALA A 264 -29.55 -131.39 80.34
N GLN A 265 -28.22 -131.42 80.09
CA GLN A 265 -27.36 -132.52 80.50
C GLN A 265 -27.19 -132.57 82.02
N ASN A 266 -26.98 -131.41 82.67
CA ASN A 266 -26.94 -131.29 84.12
C ASN A 266 -28.28 -131.72 84.72
N GLU A 267 -29.42 -131.28 84.19
CA GLU A 267 -30.77 -131.66 84.64
C GLU A 267 -31.06 -133.16 84.41
N ARG A 268 -30.47 -133.78 83.37
CA ARG A 268 -30.47 -135.24 83.17
C ARG A 268 -29.56 -135.97 84.17
N THR A 269 -28.45 -135.38 84.60
CA THR A 269 -27.60 -135.92 85.68
C THR A 269 -28.17 -135.63 87.08
N GLU A 270 -28.95 -134.57 87.24
CA GLU A 270 -29.61 -134.15 88.50
C GLU A 270 -30.76 -135.10 88.86
N LYS A 271 -31.37 -135.77 87.87
CA LYS A 271 -32.33 -136.87 88.07
C LYS A 271 -31.68 -138.24 88.32
N ARG A 272 -30.35 -138.33 88.52
CA ARG A 272 -29.63 -139.60 88.75
C ARG A 272 -28.54 -139.58 89.84
N SER A 273 -28.52 -138.61 90.75
CA SER A 273 -27.80 -138.78 92.03
C SER A 273 -28.36 -137.88 93.12
N GLN A 274 -29.02 -138.53 94.09
CA GLN A 274 -29.22 -138.06 95.45
C GLN A 274 -28.27 -138.85 96.36
N LYS A 275 -27.71 -138.16 97.36
CA LYS A 275 -26.89 -138.64 98.50
C LYS A 275 -25.41 -138.94 98.17
N ASP A 276 -24.41 -138.54 98.96
CA ASP A 276 -24.34 -138.07 100.34
C ASP A 276 -22.95 -137.40 100.58
N HIS A 277 -22.80 -136.74 101.76
CA HIS A 277 -21.53 -136.39 102.43
C HIS A 277 -20.67 -135.23 101.85
N VAL A 278 -19.99 -134.35 102.60
CA VAL A 278 -19.89 -133.97 104.03
C VAL A 278 -18.97 -132.72 104.10
N PRO A 279 -18.99 -131.93 105.19
CA PRO A 279 -18.40 -130.58 105.26
C PRO A 279 -16.97 -130.53 105.84
N PHE A 280 -16.21 -129.50 105.46
CA PHE A 280 -15.11 -128.83 106.18
C PHE A 280 -14.58 -127.72 105.23
N GLY A 281 -14.44 -126.44 105.61
CA GLY A 281 -13.36 -125.87 106.43
C GLY A 281 -12.04 -125.81 105.64
N ALA A 282 -11.23 -124.75 105.60
CA ALA A 282 -11.21 -123.44 106.23
C ALA A 282 -10.01 -122.67 105.60
N GLU A 283 -10.04 -121.33 105.69
CA GLU A 283 -8.85 -120.48 105.92
C GLU A 283 -7.69 -120.45 104.87
N GLU A 284 -6.86 -119.42 104.67
CA GLU A 284 -6.46 -118.27 105.47
C GLU A 284 -5.51 -117.35 104.66
N LEU A 285 -5.15 -116.22 105.28
CA LEU A 285 -4.05 -115.28 105.01
C LEU A 285 -4.27 -114.25 103.87
N ARG A 286 -4.08 -112.92 104.07
CA ARG A 286 -3.48 -112.18 105.21
C ARG A 286 -3.70 -110.67 105.07
N ARG A 287 -4.15 -110.07 106.19
CA ARG A 287 -3.64 -108.90 106.96
C ARG A 287 -3.29 -107.57 106.25
N GLU A 288 -4.03 -106.51 106.62
CA GLU A 288 -3.66 -105.41 107.57
C GLU A 288 -2.17 -104.92 107.66
N PRO A 289 -1.84 -103.77 108.31
CA PRO A 289 -2.32 -102.39 108.15
C PRO A 289 -1.15 -101.33 108.30
N MET A 290 -1.50 -100.04 108.21
CA MET A 290 -0.87 -98.86 108.85
C MET A 290 0.58 -98.38 108.56
N GLN A 291 0.62 -97.08 108.20
CA GLN A 291 1.54 -96.00 108.61
C GLN A 291 2.97 -95.87 108.06
N GLY A 292 3.21 -94.70 107.45
CA GLY A 292 4.52 -94.09 107.20
C GLY A 292 4.38 -92.60 106.87
N LYS A 293 4.17 -91.77 107.90
CA LYS A 293 4.24 -90.30 107.81
C LYS A 293 5.70 -89.89 107.56
N ALA A 294 5.98 -89.13 106.48
CA ALA A 294 7.03 -88.09 106.41
C ALA A 294 7.23 -87.43 105.03
N SER A 295 6.69 -87.96 103.91
CA SER A 295 6.93 -87.39 102.55
C SER A 295 5.79 -86.51 102.00
N ILE A 296 4.65 -86.46 102.69
CA ILE A 296 3.39 -85.95 102.12
C ILE A 296 3.25 -84.41 102.16
N LEU A 297 4.09 -83.69 102.91
CA LEU A 297 3.91 -82.23 103.06
C LEU A 297 4.43 -81.40 101.88
N LYS A 298 5.56 -81.79 101.24
CA LYS A 298 6.11 -81.04 100.09
C LYS A 298 5.31 -81.27 98.80
N ASN A 299 4.84 -82.49 98.54
CA ASN A 299 4.01 -82.79 97.36
C ASN A 299 2.59 -82.22 97.48
N LYS A 300 2.04 -82.07 98.69
CA LYS A 300 0.74 -81.41 98.88
C LYS A 300 0.80 -79.89 98.70
N GLN A 301 1.89 -79.24 99.12
CA GLN A 301 2.06 -77.80 98.87
C GLN A 301 2.23 -77.51 97.37
N ALA A 302 3.02 -78.30 96.63
CA ALA A 302 3.19 -78.14 95.18
C ALA A 302 1.88 -78.37 94.40
N LEU A 303 1.09 -79.39 94.78
CA LEU A 303 -0.24 -79.63 94.21
C LEU A 303 -1.23 -78.52 94.56
N PHE A 304 -1.16 -77.95 95.76
CA PHE A 304 -2.05 -76.85 96.16
C PHE A 304 -1.72 -75.56 95.40
N THR A 305 -0.44 -75.22 95.25
CA THR A 305 -0.02 -74.07 94.43
C THR A 305 -0.33 -74.25 92.95
N ALA A 306 -0.19 -75.46 92.41
CA ALA A 306 -0.57 -75.77 91.03
C ALA A 306 -2.09 -75.73 90.82
N SER A 307 -2.87 -76.21 91.80
CA SER A 307 -4.33 -76.14 91.78
C SER A 307 -4.85 -74.70 91.88
N GLU A 308 -4.25 -73.87 92.71
CA GLU A 308 -4.62 -72.45 92.85
C GLU A 308 -4.28 -71.65 91.60
N ALA A 309 -3.15 -71.95 90.95
CA ALA A 309 -2.79 -71.38 89.65
C ALA A 309 -3.77 -71.82 88.55
N PHE A 310 -4.17 -73.10 88.56
CA PHE A 310 -5.14 -73.63 87.62
C PHE A 310 -6.54 -73.04 87.81
N GLU A 311 -7.00 -72.84 89.05
CA GLU A 311 -8.27 -72.15 89.34
C GLU A 311 -8.26 -70.69 88.91
N LYS A 312 -7.13 -69.98 89.07
CA LYS A 312 -6.99 -68.60 88.55
C LYS A 312 -7.07 -68.57 87.03
N ILE A 313 -6.39 -69.49 86.34
CA ILE A 313 -6.43 -69.60 84.88
C ILE A 313 -7.86 -69.93 84.43
N ARG A 314 -8.49 -70.92 85.05
CA ARG A 314 -9.88 -71.33 84.82
C ARG A 314 -10.87 -70.18 85.00
N ALA A 315 -10.69 -69.36 86.03
CA ALA A 315 -11.53 -68.19 86.27
C ALA A 315 -11.34 -67.10 85.22
N THR A 316 -10.13 -66.95 84.66
CA THR A 316 -9.85 -65.97 83.60
C THR A 316 -10.25 -66.42 82.19
N THR A 317 -10.17 -67.72 81.89
CA THR A 317 -10.58 -68.28 80.58
C THR A 317 -12.05 -68.69 80.53
N GLY A 318 -12.70 -68.92 81.68
CA GLY A 318 -14.14 -69.23 81.76
C GLY A 318 -14.51 -70.66 81.34
N VAL A 319 -13.52 -71.54 81.22
CA VAL A 319 -13.66 -72.88 80.65
C VAL A 319 -13.70 -73.95 81.76
N ALA A 320 -14.54 -74.98 81.61
CA ALA A 320 -14.84 -75.92 82.69
C ALA A 320 -13.81 -77.06 82.83
N ASP A 321 -13.21 -77.52 81.72
CA ASP A 321 -12.31 -78.68 81.65
C ASP A 321 -10.87 -78.30 81.33
N ALA A 322 -9.91 -79.09 81.80
CA ALA A 322 -8.48 -78.79 81.64
C ALA A 322 -7.99 -78.85 80.19
N ASP A 323 -8.55 -79.78 79.41
CA ASP A 323 -8.21 -79.95 78.00
C ASP A 323 -8.76 -78.80 77.14
N ASP A 324 -9.94 -78.27 77.50
CA ASP A 324 -10.55 -77.12 76.82
C ASP A 324 -9.77 -75.82 77.08
N VAL A 325 -9.15 -75.66 78.26
CA VAL A 325 -8.25 -74.53 78.55
C VAL A 325 -7.04 -74.58 77.61
N ILE A 326 -6.46 -75.76 77.40
CA ILE A 326 -5.32 -75.94 76.48
C ILE A 326 -5.75 -75.64 75.04
N ALA A 327 -6.92 -76.14 74.60
CA ALA A 327 -7.46 -75.85 73.27
C ALA A 327 -7.71 -74.35 73.04
N CYS A 328 -8.24 -73.63 74.04
CA CYS A 328 -8.39 -72.18 73.97
C CYS A 328 -7.06 -71.45 73.87
N PHE A 329 -6.02 -71.87 74.61
CA PHE A 329 -4.69 -71.28 74.49
C PHE A 329 -4.06 -71.51 73.12
N VAL A 330 -4.23 -72.70 72.53
CA VAL A 330 -3.74 -72.99 71.18
C VAL A 330 -4.47 -72.11 70.15
N ALA A 331 -5.79 -71.97 70.23
CA ALA A 331 -6.56 -71.09 69.34
C ALA A 331 -6.20 -69.60 69.54
N LEU A 332 -5.95 -69.18 70.78
CA LEU A 332 -5.47 -67.82 71.10
C LEU A 332 -4.06 -67.58 70.55
N GLU A 333 -3.18 -68.58 70.59
CA GLU A 333 -1.84 -68.49 70.01
C GLU A 333 -1.87 -68.44 68.48
N GLU A 334 -2.75 -69.23 67.84
CA GLU A 334 -2.96 -69.22 66.40
C GLU A 334 -3.54 -67.88 65.92
N THR A 335 -4.56 -67.35 66.61
CA THR A 335 -5.12 -66.02 66.30
C THR A 335 -4.13 -64.89 66.55
N PHE A 336 -3.30 -65.00 67.60
CA PHE A 336 -2.20 -64.06 67.83
C PHE A 336 -1.19 -64.09 66.69
N LYS A 337 -0.72 -65.27 66.27
CA LYS A 337 0.19 -65.44 65.12
C LYS A 337 -0.41 -64.88 63.84
N GLN A 338 -1.71 -65.10 63.61
CA GLN A 338 -2.39 -64.57 62.43
C GLN A 338 -2.49 -63.04 62.45
N LEU A 339 -2.77 -62.43 63.61
CA LEU A 339 -2.77 -60.99 63.79
C LEU A 339 -1.36 -60.38 63.65
N GLU A 340 -0.34 -61.08 64.14
CA GLU A 340 1.06 -60.67 64.00
C GLU A 340 1.49 -60.71 62.53
N ASN A 341 1.15 -61.77 61.78
CA ASN A 341 1.37 -61.83 60.34
C ASN A 341 0.63 -60.71 59.59
N MET A 342 -0.65 -60.46 59.91
CA MET A 342 -1.43 -59.37 59.31
C MET A 342 -0.85 -57.98 59.63
N LYS A 343 -0.28 -57.81 60.82
CA LYS A 343 0.42 -56.59 61.21
C LYS A 343 1.68 -56.42 60.37
N ASP A 344 2.50 -57.47 60.26
CA ASP A 344 3.73 -57.45 59.48
C ASP A 344 3.47 -57.19 58.00
N ASP A 345 2.43 -57.80 57.42
CA ASP A 345 2.07 -57.58 56.02
C ASP A 345 1.50 -56.20 55.75
N ASN A 346 0.75 -55.63 56.71
CA ASN A 346 0.33 -54.22 56.64
C ASN A 346 1.51 -53.26 56.78
N GLU A 347 2.47 -53.55 57.66
CA GLU A 347 3.69 -52.74 57.81
C GLU A 347 4.52 -52.77 56.52
N LYS A 348 4.72 -53.95 55.91
CA LYS A 348 5.38 -54.08 54.60
C LYS A 348 4.63 -53.29 53.52
N SER A 349 3.32 -53.43 53.45
CA SER A 349 2.49 -52.72 52.46
C SER A 349 2.55 -51.20 52.66
N GLN A 350 2.59 -50.73 53.91
CA GLN A 350 2.71 -49.31 54.23
C GLN A 350 4.09 -48.76 53.85
N VAL A 351 5.17 -49.54 54.01
CA VAL A 351 6.51 -49.16 53.56
C VAL A 351 6.55 -49.07 52.04
N LEU A 352 6.05 -50.09 51.33
CA LEU A 352 6.00 -50.09 49.86
C LEU A 352 5.22 -48.89 49.30
N LEU A 353 4.03 -48.61 49.85
CA LEU A 353 3.23 -47.46 49.44
C LEU A 353 3.91 -46.11 49.74
N ARG A 354 4.68 -46.02 50.84
CA ARG A 354 5.49 -44.82 51.12
C ARG A 354 6.63 -44.66 50.13
N GLU A 355 7.31 -45.75 49.77
CA GLU A 355 8.38 -45.74 48.77
C GLU A 355 7.84 -45.37 47.38
N GLU A 356 6.71 -45.94 46.98
CA GLU A 356 6.04 -45.64 45.72
C GLU A 356 5.56 -44.18 45.67
N LYS A 357 4.95 -43.68 46.76
CA LYS A 357 4.61 -42.26 46.88
C LYS A 357 5.83 -41.36 46.73
N ASN A 358 6.93 -41.69 47.40
CA ASN A 358 8.17 -40.92 47.31
C ASN A 358 8.85 -41.02 45.93
N ALA A 359 8.65 -42.12 45.20
CA ALA A 359 9.10 -42.27 43.83
C ALA A 359 8.26 -41.38 42.89
N LEU A 360 6.93 -41.51 42.93
CA LEU A 360 5.99 -40.68 42.17
C LEU A 360 6.18 -39.18 42.43
N GLN A 361 6.46 -38.79 43.67
CA GLN A 361 6.67 -37.39 44.01
C GLN A 361 7.97 -36.83 43.42
N ARG A 362 9.04 -37.65 43.36
CA ARG A 362 10.29 -37.27 42.67
C ARG A 362 10.12 -37.18 41.16
N GLU A 363 9.34 -38.09 40.56
CA GLU A 363 9.02 -38.05 39.13
C GLU A 363 8.19 -36.80 38.79
N PHE A 364 7.22 -36.45 39.64
CA PHE A 364 6.42 -35.25 39.48
C PHE A 364 7.28 -33.98 39.55
N GLU A 365 8.13 -33.85 40.57
CA GLU A 365 9.05 -32.72 40.69
C GLU A 365 10.00 -32.64 39.47
N HIS A 366 10.52 -33.77 39.01
CA HIS A 366 11.36 -33.81 37.81
C HIS A 366 10.61 -33.30 36.55
N GLU A 367 9.38 -33.75 36.32
CA GLU A 367 8.57 -33.31 35.18
C GLU A 367 8.14 -31.83 35.31
N GLU A 368 7.81 -31.36 36.51
CA GLU A 368 7.44 -29.97 36.77
C GLU A 368 8.62 -29.02 36.47
N TYR A 369 9.77 -29.28 37.08
CA TYR A 369 10.96 -28.44 36.90
C TYR A 369 11.59 -28.58 35.51
N SER A 370 11.57 -29.77 34.89
CA SER A 370 12.08 -29.94 33.52
C SER A 370 11.15 -29.35 32.47
N GLY A 371 9.84 -29.35 32.73
CA GLY A 371 8.83 -28.70 31.91
C GLY A 371 8.94 -27.18 31.93
N GLU A 372 9.12 -26.58 33.11
CA GLU A 372 9.36 -25.14 33.25
C GLU A 372 10.69 -24.71 32.63
N ALA A 373 11.77 -25.47 32.84
CA ALA A 373 13.06 -25.17 32.23
C ALA A 373 13.00 -25.21 30.69
N ARG A 374 12.27 -26.17 30.10
CA ARG A 374 12.04 -26.23 28.64
C ARG A 374 11.20 -25.05 28.14
N LYS A 375 10.16 -24.64 28.86
CA LYS A 375 9.34 -23.47 28.49
C LYS A 375 10.15 -22.18 28.53
N VAL A 376 10.90 -21.94 29.60
CA VAL A 376 11.78 -20.76 29.72
C VAL A 376 12.86 -20.75 28.64
N GLY A 377 13.45 -21.91 28.33
CA GLY A 377 14.40 -22.06 27.22
C GLY A 377 13.78 -21.73 25.86
N ALA A 378 12.56 -22.24 25.58
CA ALA A 378 11.83 -21.96 24.35
C ALA A 378 11.44 -20.48 24.23
N GLU A 379 10.99 -19.85 25.32
CA GLU A 379 10.66 -18.42 25.36
C GLU A 379 11.90 -17.54 25.12
N ASN A 380 13.05 -17.90 25.69
CA ASN A 380 14.29 -17.18 25.46
C ASN A 380 14.77 -17.32 24.01
N LEU A 381 14.69 -18.52 23.43
CA LEU A 381 15.01 -18.74 22.02
C LEU A 381 14.07 -17.93 21.10
N MET A 382 12.78 -17.87 21.41
CA MET A 382 11.82 -17.05 20.67
C MET A 382 12.15 -15.55 20.74
N LYS A 383 12.59 -15.06 21.90
CA LYS A 383 13.03 -13.66 22.06
C LYS A 383 14.28 -13.40 21.23
N GLU A 384 15.27 -14.28 21.27
CA GLU A 384 16.49 -14.15 20.46
C GLU A 384 16.17 -14.13 18.96
N LEU A 385 15.33 -15.05 18.47
CA LEU A 385 14.89 -15.07 17.07
C LEU A 385 14.13 -13.79 16.68
N CYS A 386 13.25 -13.29 17.54
CA CYS A 386 12.57 -12.01 17.33
C CYS A 386 13.57 -10.84 17.24
N GLU A 387 14.62 -10.85 18.06
CA GLU A 387 15.66 -9.82 17.99
C GLU A 387 16.51 -9.93 16.72
N TYR A 388 16.88 -11.14 16.31
CA TYR A 388 17.58 -11.36 15.04
C TYR A 388 16.75 -10.86 13.86
N GLN A 389 15.47 -11.23 13.81
CA GLN A 389 14.56 -10.75 12.76
C GLN A 389 14.49 -9.22 12.74
N LYS A 390 14.33 -8.56 13.89
CA LYS A 390 14.32 -7.09 13.98
C LYS A 390 15.64 -6.45 13.53
N ARG A 391 16.78 -7.09 13.79
CA ARG A 391 18.09 -6.61 13.33
C ARG A 391 18.20 -6.73 11.81
N ASP A 392 17.77 -7.85 11.24
CA ASP A 392 17.81 -8.06 9.80
C ASP A 392 16.82 -7.18 9.04
N GLU A 393 15.61 -6.95 9.56
CA GLU A 393 14.66 -5.97 9.01
C GLU A 393 15.25 -4.56 8.98
N LYS A 394 15.93 -4.14 10.06
CA LYS A 394 16.62 -2.84 10.09
C LYS A 394 17.75 -2.76 9.05
N ARG A 395 18.52 -3.83 8.87
CA ARG A 395 19.58 -3.90 7.85
C ARG A 395 18.99 -3.83 6.45
N GLN A 396 17.91 -4.57 6.17
CA GLN A 396 17.21 -4.54 4.90
C GLN A 396 16.69 -3.14 4.58
N ASN A 397 16.03 -2.49 5.54
CA ASN A 397 15.53 -1.12 5.37
C ASN A 397 16.67 -0.13 5.10
N ALA A 398 17.79 -0.23 5.82
CA ALA A 398 18.96 0.63 5.59
C ALA A 398 19.53 0.41 4.17
N THR A 399 19.68 -0.83 3.71
CA THR A 399 20.14 -1.13 2.36
C THR A 399 19.15 -0.65 1.28
N GLN A 400 17.85 -0.72 1.56
CA GLN A 400 16.82 -0.21 0.64
C GLN A 400 16.89 1.31 0.53
N GLU A 401 17.07 2.01 1.66
CA GLU A 401 17.25 3.48 1.66
C GLU A 401 18.51 3.90 0.91
N GLU A 402 19.62 3.16 1.04
CA GLU A 402 20.85 3.39 0.28
C GLU A 402 20.63 3.14 -1.22
N LEU A 403 19.94 2.05 -1.59
CA LEU A 403 19.58 1.75 -2.97
C LEU A 403 18.71 2.86 -3.57
N ASP A 404 17.69 3.33 -2.84
CA ASP A 404 16.80 4.40 -3.29
C ASP A 404 17.56 5.72 -3.49
N LYS A 405 18.53 6.03 -2.62
CA LYS A 405 19.41 7.19 -2.80
C LYS A 405 20.25 7.07 -4.07
N VAL A 406 20.89 5.92 -4.28
CA VAL A 406 21.70 5.66 -5.50
C VAL A 406 20.83 5.74 -6.75
N ASN A 407 19.62 5.17 -6.73
CA ASN A 407 18.68 5.25 -7.85
C ASN A 407 18.28 6.69 -8.17
N ARG A 408 17.99 7.53 -7.16
CA ARG A 408 17.71 8.96 -7.39
C ARG A 408 18.90 9.66 -8.02
N PHE A 409 20.11 9.44 -7.50
CA PHE A 409 21.33 10.02 -8.09
C PHE A 409 21.56 9.55 -9.53
N LEU A 410 21.29 8.28 -9.85
CA LEU A 410 21.42 7.76 -11.22
C LEU A 410 20.36 8.36 -12.16
N LEU A 411 19.13 8.57 -11.69
CA LEU A 411 18.08 9.24 -12.47
C LEU A 411 18.46 10.71 -12.75
N ASP A 412 18.95 11.43 -11.74
CA ASP A 412 19.41 12.81 -11.88
C ASP A 412 20.60 12.90 -12.85
N ALA A 413 21.55 11.95 -12.75
CA ALA A 413 22.68 11.86 -13.66
C ALA A 413 22.23 11.55 -15.10
N LYS A 414 21.30 10.60 -15.29
CA LYS A 414 20.71 10.28 -16.60
C LYS A 414 20.05 11.52 -17.23
N ALA A 415 19.18 12.21 -16.49
CA ALA A 415 18.54 13.44 -16.95
C ALA A 415 19.57 14.54 -17.27
N GLY A 416 20.64 14.65 -16.47
CA GLY A 416 21.74 15.57 -16.73
C GLY A 416 22.47 15.28 -18.04
N VAL A 417 22.79 14.01 -18.31
CA VAL A 417 23.43 13.57 -19.57
C VAL A 417 22.50 13.77 -20.77
N GLU A 418 21.22 13.44 -20.65
CA GLU A 418 20.21 13.68 -21.71
C GLU A 418 20.07 15.16 -22.06
N HIS A 419 20.08 16.03 -21.05
CA HIS A 419 20.03 17.47 -21.24
C HIS A 419 21.31 18.01 -21.89
N LEU A 420 22.48 17.50 -21.50
CA LEU A 420 23.75 17.84 -22.17
C LEU A 420 23.72 17.37 -23.63
N ALA A 421 23.25 16.15 -23.90
CA ALA A 421 23.14 15.62 -25.26
C ALA A 421 22.21 16.45 -26.13
N SER A 422 21.06 16.86 -25.58
CA SER A 422 20.10 17.74 -26.25
C SER A 422 20.74 19.07 -26.67
N LYS A 423 21.57 19.67 -25.81
CA LYS A 423 22.25 20.95 -26.12
C LYS A 423 23.27 20.84 -27.25
N VAL A 424 23.90 19.69 -27.41
CA VAL A 424 24.97 19.47 -28.39
C VAL A 424 24.45 18.70 -29.63
N GLN A 425 23.14 18.40 -29.69
CA GLN A 425 22.51 17.64 -30.77
C GLN A 425 22.77 18.22 -32.17
N HIS A 426 22.88 19.55 -32.29
CA HIS A 426 23.04 20.24 -33.57
C HIS A 426 24.45 20.15 -34.17
N ILE A 427 25.42 19.61 -33.44
CA ILE A 427 26.80 19.45 -33.92
C ILE A 427 26.90 18.13 -34.67
N LYS A 428 27.11 18.23 -35.99
CA LYS A 428 27.29 17.08 -36.88
C LYS A 428 28.77 16.74 -36.96
N LEU A 429 29.13 15.52 -36.56
CA LEU A 429 30.44 14.92 -36.80
C LEU A 429 30.30 13.93 -37.95
N GLU A 430 31.07 14.13 -39.03
CA GLU A 430 31.08 13.22 -40.18
C GLU A 430 31.92 11.96 -39.92
N ASP A 431 32.89 12.00 -38.99
CA ASP A 431 33.85 10.91 -38.68
C ASP A 431 33.69 10.34 -37.24
N SER A 432 32.47 10.28 -36.69
CA SER A 432 32.22 9.74 -35.34
C SER A 432 31.75 8.29 -35.38
N HIS A 433 32.20 7.46 -34.41
CA HIS A 433 31.71 6.09 -34.22
C HIS A 433 30.20 6.00 -33.97
N PHE A 434 29.57 7.12 -33.56
CA PHE A 434 28.15 7.23 -33.25
C PHE A 434 27.37 8.10 -34.27
N ALA A 435 27.96 8.36 -35.46
CA ALA A 435 27.35 9.21 -36.48
C ALA A 435 26.13 8.59 -37.19
N SER A 436 25.88 7.28 -37.00
CA SER A 436 24.79 6.54 -37.68
C SER A 436 23.94 5.65 -36.76
N THR A 437 24.17 5.68 -35.45
CA THR A 437 23.48 4.79 -34.49
C THR A 437 22.40 5.57 -33.75
N GLU A 438 21.14 5.26 -34.03
CA GLU A 438 20.02 5.65 -33.15
C GLU A 438 20.16 4.85 -31.85
N LEU A 439 20.48 5.53 -30.75
CA LEU A 439 20.65 4.89 -29.44
C LEU A 439 19.29 4.42 -28.92
N ASP A 440 19.19 3.14 -28.57
CA ASP A 440 17.98 2.57 -27.99
C ASP A 440 17.87 2.97 -26.51
N GLU A 441 16.83 3.73 -26.17
CA GLU A 441 16.53 4.20 -24.81
C GLU A 441 16.35 3.06 -23.78
N LYS A 442 16.11 1.83 -24.26
CA LYS A 442 15.92 0.64 -23.43
C LYS A 442 17.19 -0.18 -23.22
N ALA A 443 18.29 0.15 -23.90
CA ALA A 443 19.55 -0.55 -23.71
C ALA A 443 20.14 -0.24 -22.31
N PRO A 444 20.75 -1.24 -21.63
CA PRO A 444 21.37 -1.02 -20.32
C PRO A 444 22.51 0.00 -20.37
N ASP A 445 23.19 0.09 -21.51
CA ASP A 445 24.35 0.96 -21.71
C ASP A 445 23.99 2.33 -22.31
N TYR A 446 22.70 2.62 -22.51
CA TYR A 446 22.20 3.85 -23.16
C TYR A 446 22.83 5.14 -22.62
N VAL A 447 22.90 5.30 -21.29
CA VAL A 447 23.43 6.51 -20.66
C VAL A 447 24.94 6.64 -20.89
N LEU A 448 25.67 5.52 -20.91
CA LEU A 448 27.12 5.50 -21.15
C LEU A 448 27.43 5.83 -22.61
N ASP A 449 26.68 5.24 -23.54
CA ASP A 449 26.82 5.52 -24.98
C ASP A 449 26.43 6.96 -25.32
N LEU A 450 25.36 7.47 -24.69
CA LEU A 450 24.96 8.87 -24.83
C LEU A 450 26.05 9.80 -24.29
N LEU A 451 26.63 9.48 -23.13
CA LEU A 451 27.73 10.25 -22.55
C LEU A 451 28.95 10.25 -23.47
N ALA A 452 29.36 9.10 -24.01
CA ALA A 452 30.47 9.00 -24.97
C ALA A 452 30.21 9.84 -26.24
N GLN A 453 28.99 9.80 -26.78
CA GLN A 453 28.61 10.63 -27.92
C GLN A 453 28.68 12.13 -27.59
N THR A 454 28.24 12.54 -26.39
CA THR A 454 28.36 13.95 -25.96
C THR A 454 29.81 14.36 -25.76
N GLU A 455 30.66 13.48 -25.25
CA GLU A 455 32.08 13.73 -25.03
C GLU A 455 32.82 13.97 -26.35
N GLU A 456 32.61 13.14 -27.37
CA GLU A 456 33.20 13.34 -28.71
C GLU A 456 32.82 14.72 -29.29
N LYS A 457 31.55 15.11 -29.15
CA LYS A 457 31.07 16.43 -29.59
C LYS A 457 31.70 17.58 -28.79
N PHE A 458 31.87 17.42 -27.48
CA PHE A 458 32.54 18.42 -26.65
C PHE A 458 34.04 18.53 -26.97
N LEU A 459 34.72 17.42 -27.26
CA LEU A 459 36.13 17.42 -27.67
C LEU A 459 36.31 18.13 -29.02
N TYR A 460 35.41 17.90 -29.97
CA TYR A 460 35.38 18.63 -31.23
C TYR A 460 35.17 20.14 -31.02
N LEU A 461 34.18 20.52 -30.20
CA LEU A 461 33.98 21.93 -29.82
C LEU A 461 35.22 22.53 -29.16
N LEU A 462 35.86 21.81 -28.25
CA LEU A 462 37.05 22.27 -27.56
C LEU A 462 38.19 22.50 -28.54
N GLN A 463 38.37 21.62 -29.53
CA GLN A 463 39.37 21.78 -30.58
C GLN A 463 39.04 22.96 -31.51
N PHE A 464 37.78 23.12 -31.91
CA PHE A 464 37.32 24.27 -32.70
C PHE A 464 37.51 25.61 -31.99
N LEU A 465 37.39 25.61 -30.66
CA LEU A 465 37.54 26.80 -29.81
C LEU A 465 39.01 27.08 -29.39
N LYS A 466 39.94 26.13 -29.54
CA LYS A 466 41.36 26.32 -29.19
C LYS A 466 42.03 27.40 -30.03
N ASP A 467 41.66 27.51 -31.30
CA ASP A 467 42.27 28.44 -32.27
C ASP A 467 41.56 29.81 -32.35
N ARG A 468 40.58 30.07 -31.47
CA ARG A 468 39.80 31.33 -31.46
C ARG A 468 39.99 32.10 -30.15
N ASP A 469 40.04 33.43 -30.24
CA ASP A 469 40.07 34.28 -29.05
C ASP A 469 38.71 34.26 -28.35
N LYS A 470 38.68 33.72 -27.13
CA LYS A 470 37.49 33.58 -26.30
C LYS A 470 36.90 34.93 -25.91
N GLN A 471 37.72 35.96 -25.73
CA GLN A 471 37.25 37.29 -25.34
C GLN A 471 36.56 38.00 -26.51
N GLU A 472 37.05 37.81 -27.73
CA GLU A 472 36.41 38.34 -28.93
C GLU A 472 35.09 37.61 -29.23
N LEU A 473 35.04 36.29 -29.03
CA LEU A 473 33.81 35.51 -29.21
C LEU A 473 32.71 35.91 -28.22
N LEU A 474 33.06 36.13 -26.95
CA LEU A 474 32.13 36.59 -25.93
C LEU A 474 31.58 38.00 -26.24
N LYS A 475 32.43 38.91 -26.73
CA LYS A 475 31.98 40.23 -27.19
C LYS A 475 31.02 40.14 -28.37
N ARG A 476 31.26 39.25 -29.34
CA ARG A 476 30.33 38.99 -30.46
C ARG A 476 29.02 38.33 -30.03
N ILE A 477 29.00 37.63 -28.89
CA ILE A 477 27.77 37.07 -28.30
C ILE A 477 26.96 38.17 -27.59
N GLU A 478 27.63 39.18 -27.03
CA GLU A 478 27.01 40.38 -26.43
C GLU A 478 26.50 41.39 -27.47
N GLU A 479 26.92 41.28 -28.73
CA GLU A 479 26.43 42.10 -29.84
C GLU A 479 24.93 41.84 -30.09
N VAL A 480 24.16 42.92 -30.20
CA VAL A 480 22.69 42.90 -30.35
C VAL A 480 22.25 42.07 -31.56
N GLU A 481 23.03 42.10 -32.65
CA GLU A 481 22.74 41.34 -33.87
C GLU A 481 22.78 39.81 -33.66
N PHE A 482 23.65 39.33 -32.76
CA PHE A 482 23.69 37.92 -32.38
C PHE A 482 22.43 37.53 -31.62
N HIS A 483 21.97 38.37 -30.67
CA HIS A 483 20.71 38.15 -29.95
C HIS A 483 19.50 38.16 -30.87
N THR A 484 19.40 39.10 -31.82
CA THR A 484 18.29 39.15 -32.78
C THR A 484 18.30 37.93 -33.73
N ARG A 485 19.48 37.45 -34.12
CA ARG A 485 19.62 36.26 -34.97
C ARG A 485 19.35 34.95 -34.20
N LEU A 486 19.64 34.93 -32.90
CA LEU A 486 19.33 33.83 -32.00
C LEU A 486 17.83 33.79 -31.67
N GLU A 487 17.19 34.94 -31.41
CA GLU A 487 15.74 35.10 -31.21
C GLU A 487 14.91 34.53 -32.35
N ARG A 488 15.37 34.71 -33.59
CA ARG A 488 14.72 34.15 -34.79
C ARG A 488 14.87 32.62 -34.94
N LYS A 489 15.75 31.97 -34.18
CA LYS A 489 16.06 30.53 -34.28
C LYS A 489 15.69 29.71 -33.03
N LEU A 490 15.04 30.32 -32.05
CA LEU A 490 14.63 29.64 -30.82
C LEU A 490 13.33 28.82 -31.04
N PRO A 491 13.25 27.58 -30.52
CA PRO A 491 12.03 26.78 -30.56
C PRO A 491 10.87 27.43 -29.78
N ALA A 492 9.63 27.23 -30.24
CA ALA A 492 8.42 27.87 -29.71
C ALA A 492 8.11 27.57 -28.23
N TYR A 493 8.71 26.52 -27.64
CA TYR A 493 8.54 26.13 -26.24
C TYR A 493 9.49 26.85 -25.27
N ASN A 494 10.44 27.66 -25.75
CA ASN A 494 11.32 28.43 -24.87
C ASN A 494 10.62 29.70 -24.36
N THR A 495 9.99 29.62 -23.21
CA THR A 495 9.46 30.78 -22.48
C THR A 495 10.58 31.51 -21.75
N ARG A 496 11.07 32.61 -22.35
CA ARG A 496 12.09 33.45 -21.72
C ARG A 496 11.45 34.34 -20.66
N VAL A 497 11.74 34.06 -19.39
CA VAL A 497 11.37 34.96 -18.28
C VAL A 497 12.19 36.24 -18.44
N LYS A 498 11.52 37.34 -18.82
CA LYS A 498 12.14 38.67 -18.79
C LYS A 498 12.36 39.03 -17.32
N LEU A 499 13.58 38.87 -16.84
CA LEU A 499 13.98 39.46 -15.56
C LEU A 499 13.90 40.98 -15.75
N PRO A 500 13.19 41.72 -14.87
CA PRO A 500 13.19 43.17 -14.92
C PRO A 500 14.63 43.65 -14.82
N MET A 501 15.14 44.28 -15.87
CA MET A 501 16.31 45.12 -15.74
C MET A 501 15.96 46.11 -14.64
N SER A 502 16.79 46.18 -13.59
CA SER A 502 16.62 47.12 -12.49
C SER A 502 16.71 48.55 -13.05
N GLN A 503 15.60 49.04 -13.56
CA GLN A 503 15.34 50.45 -13.71
C GLN A 503 15.21 50.97 -12.29
N LYS A 504 16.03 51.97 -11.97
CA LYS A 504 15.98 52.68 -10.70
C LYS A 504 14.53 53.08 -10.45
N ALA A 505 14.03 52.76 -9.26
CA ALA A 505 12.70 53.14 -8.83
C ALA A 505 12.56 54.66 -8.87
N ASP A 506 11.82 55.15 -9.87
CA ASP A 506 11.20 56.46 -9.77
C ASP A 506 10.03 56.34 -8.79
N ILE A 507 10.03 57.25 -7.83
CA ILE A 507 9.09 57.40 -6.74
C ILE A 507 7.92 58.23 -7.28
N TYR A 508 6.69 57.91 -6.88
CA TYR A 508 5.38 58.51 -7.26
C TYR A 508 4.82 57.94 -8.59
N ASP A 509 3.59 57.44 -8.69
CA ASP A 509 2.33 57.83 -8.06
C ASP A 509 1.50 56.64 -7.51
N GLU A 510 0.89 56.85 -6.34
CA GLU A 510 -0.29 56.11 -5.89
C GLU A 510 -1.52 56.65 -6.65
N GLU A 511 -2.01 55.92 -7.64
CA GLU A 511 -3.40 56.03 -8.07
C GLU A 511 -4.14 54.71 -7.79
N ASP A 512 -5.13 54.87 -6.93
CA ASP A 512 -6.19 53.96 -6.54
C ASP A 512 -6.91 53.39 -7.78
N SER A 513 -6.69 52.10 -8.05
CA SER A 513 -7.53 51.34 -8.96
C SER A 513 -7.90 50.04 -8.26
N GLY A 514 -9.05 50.07 -7.59
CA GLY A 514 -9.70 48.88 -7.09
C GLY A 514 -10.09 47.97 -8.25
N GLU A 515 -9.66 46.72 -8.18
CA GLU A 515 -10.33 45.60 -8.81
C GLU A 515 -10.21 44.38 -7.88
N ASP A 516 -11.37 43.76 -7.64
CA ASP A 516 -11.58 42.55 -6.84
C ASP A 516 -10.68 41.41 -7.34
N ASP A 517 -9.53 41.21 -6.69
CA ASP A 517 -8.83 39.93 -6.74
C ASP A 517 -9.32 39.04 -5.59
N ALA A 518 -10.05 38.00 -5.99
CA ALA A 518 -10.59 36.95 -5.16
C ALA A 518 -9.64 36.54 -4.02
N ASP A 519 -10.18 36.57 -2.80
CA ASP A 519 -9.59 36.15 -1.54
C ASP A 519 -8.95 34.75 -1.62
N VAL A 520 -7.68 34.68 -2.05
CA VAL A 520 -6.79 33.59 -1.68
C VAL A 520 -5.75 34.17 -0.75
N VAL A 521 -6.04 34.07 0.55
CA VAL A 521 -5.11 34.50 1.60
C VAL A 521 -3.81 33.71 1.47
N THR A 522 -2.80 34.34 0.87
CA THR A 522 -1.48 33.74 0.72
C THR A 522 -0.91 33.43 2.10
N ARG A 523 -0.20 32.29 2.21
CA ARG A 523 0.43 31.80 3.44
C ARG A 523 1.24 32.89 4.18
N THR A 524 1.80 33.84 3.44
CA THR A 524 2.54 35.01 3.95
C THR A 524 1.64 36.03 4.62
N ALA A 525 0.46 36.33 4.06
CA ALA A 525 -0.56 37.20 4.67
C ALA A 525 -1.10 36.60 5.98
N LEU A 526 -1.39 35.29 5.99
CA LEU A 526 -1.85 34.57 7.17
C LEU A 526 -0.78 34.51 8.28
N LYS A 527 0.50 34.39 7.89
CA LYS A 527 1.64 34.53 8.82
C LYS A 527 1.75 35.94 9.39
N ARG A 528 1.59 36.99 8.58
CA ARG A 528 1.62 38.39 9.05
C ARG A 528 0.49 38.69 10.03
N GLN A 529 -0.73 38.23 9.71
CA GLN A 529 -1.90 38.44 10.54
C GLN A 529 -1.78 37.70 11.90
N SER A 530 -1.34 36.44 11.89
CA SER A 530 -1.08 35.69 13.13
C SER A 530 0.03 36.32 13.98
N GLN A 531 1.09 36.85 13.34
CA GLN A 531 2.17 37.52 14.05
C GLN A 531 1.73 38.85 14.67
N GLN A 532 0.88 39.63 13.99
CA GLN A 532 0.25 40.83 14.56
C GLN A 532 -0.67 40.52 15.76
N ILE A 533 -1.39 39.40 15.73
CA ILE A 533 -2.22 38.95 16.86
C ILE A 533 -1.34 38.56 18.06
N ILE A 534 -0.20 37.91 17.82
CA ILE A 534 0.76 37.55 18.88
C ILE A 534 1.42 38.82 19.44
N GLU A 535 1.84 39.75 18.59
CA GLU A 535 2.48 41.01 19.00
C GLU A 535 1.53 41.94 19.76
N SER A 536 0.25 42.00 19.35
CA SER A 536 -0.78 42.76 20.08
C SER A 536 -1.10 42.17 21.45
N LYS A 537 -1.04 40.84 21.61
CA LYS A 537 -1.23 40.17 22.91
C LYS A 537 0.03 40.14 23.80
N THR A 538 1.23 40.24 23.23
CA THR A 538 2.49 40.22 23.97
C THR A 538 2.97 41.60 24.41
N LYS A 539 2.39 42.70 23.91
CA LYS A 539 2.56 44.03 24.50
C LYS A 539 1.86 44.13 25.86
N ARG A 540 2.50 43.59 26.90
CA ARG A 540 2.21 43.92 28.31
C ARG A 540 2.33 45.44 28.46
N ARG A 541 1.20 46.10 28.76
CA ARG A 541 1.14 47.49 29.24
C ARG A 541 2.19 47.71 30.33
N THR A 542 3.28 48.38 29.98
CA THR A 542 4.26 48.87 30.95
C THR A 542 3.58 49.97 31.76
N ARG A 543 3.21 49.67 33.01
CA ARG A 543 2.65 50.65 33.95
C ARG A 543 3.71 51.74 34.18
N TYR A 544 3.34 52.99 33.93
CA TYR A 544 4.08 54.17 34.38
C TYR A 544 4.30 54.09 35.90
N ARG A 545 5.57 53.95 36.32
CA ARG A 545 5.97 54.15 37.72
C ARG A 545 6.21 55.64 37.93
N LYS A 546 5.39 56.28 38.77
CA LYS A 546 5.69 57.59 39.36
C LYS A 546 7.06 57.52 40.05
N LYS A 547 7.94 58.48 39.73
CA LYS A 547 9.15 58.77 40.50
C LYS A 547 8.81 59.89 41.47
N ASP A 548 8.81 59.57 42.76
CA ASP A 548 9.01 60.54 43.83
C ASP A 548 10.53 60.81 43.99
N GLY A 549 10.89 62.08 44.19
CA GLY A 549 12.02 62.45 45.05
C GLY A 549 13.17 63.27 44.47
N LYS A 550 13.11 64.59 44.74
CA LYS A 550 14.18 65.52 45.19
C LYS A 550 15.40 65.79 44.29
N MET A 551 15.49 67.00 43.73
CA MET A 551 16.12 68.22 44.30
C MET A 551 15.68 69.43 43.47
#